data_AF-Q6MN08-F1
#
_entry.id   AF-Q6MN08-F1
#
_cell.length_a   1.000
_cell.length_b   1.000
_cell.length_c   1.000
_cell.angle_alpha   90.00
_cell.angle_beta   90.00
_cell.angle_gamma   90.00
#
_symmetry.space_group_name_H-M   'P 1'
#
loop_
_entity.id
_entity.type
_entity.pdbx_description
1 polymer ?
#
loop_
_entity_poly.entity_id
_entity_poly.type
_entity_poly.pdbx_seq_one_letter_code
_entity_poly.pdbx_strand_id
1 'polypeptide(L)'
;MFHAVDRSVRVGRMLNIVELLKDLAGYCVASQGIDAVISAKRDVIELYMVFKWLTLIMMWVFGLNGFWSSAVVAYLIAQNVFTYFDHHVWSVRGNLDEDRIKMRFVMVLQAVVFNVVCFSYLFANQFNGDFNWGSFSSSNPLIPLSFSFMNTLSGGSSVATPTTAAGVVLLGLQVFTTFVFLTVILTKATTKEGV
;
A
#
# COMPACT_ATOMS: atom_id res chain seq x y z
N MET A 1 1.69 -14.35 23.34
CA MET A 1 1.05 -13.60 22.24
C MET A 1 1.93 -12.46 21.73
N PHE A 2 2.37 -11.51 22.59
CA PHE A 2 3.24 -10.38 22.19
C PHE A 2 4.55 -10.78 21.50
N HIS A 3 5.29 -11.78 21.99
CA HIS A 3 6.53 -12.23 21.34
C HIS A 3 6.35 -12.77 19.91
N ALA A 4 5.20 -13.35 19.60
CA ALA A 4 4.90 -13.83 18.25
C ALA A 4 4.67 -12.65 17.30
N VAL A 5 3.96 -11.62 17.76
CA VAL A 5 3.73 -10.38 17.00
C VAL A 5 5.06 -9.65 16.74
N ASP A 6 5.91 -9.51 17.76
CA ASP A 6 7.23 -8.86 17.61
C ASP A 6 8.14 -9.58 16.61
N ARG A 7 8.05 -10.92 16.55
CA ARG A 7 8.80 -11.72 15.59
C ARG A 7 8.26 -11.52 14.18
N SER A 8 6.94 -11.50 14.01
CA SER A 8 6.29 -11.24 12.72
C SER A 8 6.62 -9.86 12.17
N VAL A 9 6.62 -8.82 13.02
CA VAL A 9 7.00 -7.45 12.61
C VAL A 9 8.48 -7.41 12.18
N ARG A 10 9.38 -8.08 12.91
CA ARG A 10 10.79 -8.17 12.52
C ARG A 10 11.00 -8.86 11.19
N VAL A 11 10.34 -9.99 10.95
CA VAL A 11 10.38 -10.68 9.66
C VAL A 11 9.83 -9.79 8.55
N GLY A 12 8.72 -9.10 8.80
CA GLY A 12 8.14 -8.14 7.84
C GLY A 12 9.11 -7.03 7.46
N ARG A 13 9.89 -6.50 8.42
CA ARG A 13 10.93 -5.49 8.12
C ARG A 13 12.05 -6.06 7.24
N MET A 14 12.48 -7.29 7.49
CA MET A 14 13.52 -7.94 6.68
C MET A 14 13.08 -8.21 5.24
N LEU A 15 11.78 -8.47 5.02
CA LEU A 15 11.20 -8.68 3.69
C LEU A 15 10.85 -7.36 2.97
N ASN A 16 10.85 -6.24 3.69
CA ASN A 16 10.54 -4.94 3.14
C ASN A 16 11.77 -4.36 2.44
N ILE A 17 11.74 -4.32 1.10
CA ILE A 17 12.86 -3.82 0.30
C ILE A 17 13.24 -2.37 0.66
N VAL A 18 12.29 -1.55 1.15
CA VAL A 18 12.58 -0.17 1.61
C VAL A 18 13.48 -0.17 2.82
N GLU A 19 13.23 -1.04 3.79
CA GLU A 19 14.02 -1.07 5.01
C GLU A 19 15.44 -1.58 4.70
N LEU A 20 15.57 -2.57 3.82
CA LEU A 20 16.86 -3.02 3.31
C LEU A 20 17.63 -1.88 2.60
N LEU A 21 16.96 -1.13 1.73
CA LEU A 21 17.57 0.00 1.03
C LEU A 21 17.96 1.13 1.99
N LYS A 22 17.15 1.40 3.03
CA LYS A 22 17.45 2.40 4.07
C LYS A 22 18.66 2.01 4.90
N ASP A 23 18.78 0.74 5.26
CA ASP A 23 19.92 0.25 6.03
C ASP A 23 21.20 0.23 5.20
N LEU A 24 21.11 -0.14 3.92
CA LEU A 24 22.23 -0.01 2.98
C LEU A 24 22.68 1.45 2.82
N ALA A 25 21.75 2.37 2.56
CA ALA A 25 22.07 3.79 2.43
C ALA A 25 22.68 4.37 3.71
N GLY A 26 22.10 4.02 4.86
CA GLY A 26 22.63 4.43 6.17
C GLY A 26 24.04 3.91 6.44
N TYR A 27 24.34 2.68 6.01
CA TYR A 27 25.70 2.13 6.09
C TYR A 27 26.68 2.89 5.19
N CYS A 28 26.29 3.22 3.95
CA CYS A 28 27.13 3.95 3.01
C CYS A 28 27.53 5.35 3.48
N VAL A 29 26.69 6.03 4.26
CA VAL A 29 26.94 7.39 4.76
C VAL A 29 27.26 7.45 6.26
N ALA A 30 27.42 6.29 6.92
CA ALA A 30 27.63 6.21 8.37
C ALA A 30 28.84 7.02 8.86
N SER A 31 29.89 7.12 8.03
CA SER A 31 31.10 7.89 8.33
C SER A 31 30.90 9.41 8.30
N GLN A 32 29.79 9.90 7.73
CA GLN A 32 29.51 11.34 7.52
C GLN A 32 28.70 11.97 8.67
N GLY A 33 28.34 11.18 9.70
CA GLY A 33 27.59 11.64 10.86
C GLY A 33 26.10 11.30 10.83
N ILE A 34 25.41 11.55 11.95
CA ILE A 34 24.02 11.13 12.18
C ILE A 34 23.04 11.84 11.23
N ASP A 35 23.24 13.12 10.95
CA ASP A 35 22.35 13.89 10.09
C ASP A 35 22.38 13.40 8.63
N ALA A 36 23.56 13.00 8.13
CA ALA A 36 23.72 12.41 6.81
C ALA A 36 22.97 11.07 6.70
N VAL A 37 23.03 10.23 7.74
CA VAL A 37 22.29 8.95 7.82
C VAL A 37 20.78 9.19 7.80
N ILE A 38 20.28 10.17 8.55
CA ILE A 38 18.86 10.51 8.58
C ILE A 38 18.39 10.99 7.20
N SER A 39 19.15 11.88 6.55
CA SER A 39 18.82 12.39 5.21
C SER A 39 18.80 11.26 4.19
N ALA A 40 19.85 10.43 4.12
CA ALA A 40 19.93 9.33 3.17
C ALA A 40 18.76 8.33 3.32
N LYS A 41 18.37 8.02 4.57
CA LYS A 41 17.20 7.15 4.82
C LYS A 41 15.89 7.78 4.34
N ARG A 42 15.73 9.11 4.43
CA ARG A 42 14.56 9.81 3.90
C ARG A 42 14.53 9.77 2.37
N ASP A 43 15.67 10.06 1.73
CA ASP A 43 15.76 10.13 0.27
C ASP A 43 15.46 8.76 -0.37
N VAL A 44 15.88 7.66 0.27
CA VAL A 44 15.52 6.29 -0.15
C VAL A 44 14.00 6.05 -0.11
N ILE A 45 13.31 6.54 0.92
CA ILE A 45 11.86 6.37 1.04
C ILE A 45 11.16 7.11 -0.11
N GLU A 46 11.57 8.33 -0.41
CA GLU A 46 11.04 9.15 -1.50
C GLU A 46 11.29 8.49 -2.86
N LEU A 47 12.52 8.05 -3.13
CA LEU A 47 12.88 7.34 -4.34
C LEU A 47 12.05 6.06 -4.51
N TYR A 48 11.86 5.30 -3.43
CA TYR A 48 11.08 4.09 -3.47
C TYR A 48 9.59 4.35 -3.74
N MET A 49 9.03 5.43 -3.18
CA MET A 49 7.65 5.82 -3.49
C MET A 49 7.47 6.08 -4.98
N VAL A 50 8.38 6.82 -5.61
CA VAL A 50 8.37 7.07 -7.06
C VAL A 50 8.52 5.77 -7.83
N PHE A 51 9.46 4.91 -7.44
CA PHE A 51 9.72 3.64 -8.10
C PHE A 51 8.50 2.71 -8.14
N LYS A 52 7.75 2.60 -7.03
CA LYS A 52 6.51 1.81 -6.97
C LYS A 52 5.47 2.28 -7.98
N TRP A 53 5.26 3.60 -8.05
CA TRP A 53 4.32 4.21 -8.99
C TRP A 53 4.74 3.95 -10.44
N LEU A 54 6.02 4.17 -10.75
CA LEU A 54 6.57 3.91 -12.08
C LEU A 54 6.41 2.44 -12.48
N THR A 55 6.70 1.52 -11.56
CA THR A 55 6.54 0.08 -11.80
C THR A 55 5.11 -0.25 -12.21
N LEU A 56 4.12 0.19 -11.43
CA LEU A 56 2.71 -0.09 -11.72
C LEU A 56 2.24 0.57 -13.03
N ILE A 57 2.64 1.82 -13.28
CA ILE A 57 2.30 2.52 -14.53
C ILE A 57 2.92 1.80 -15.74
N MET A 58 4.18 1.38 -15.65
CA MET A 58 4.83 0.60 -16.72
C MET A 58 4.09 -0.73 -16.96
N MET A 59 3.68 -1.43 -15.90
CA MET A 59 2.91 -2.68 -16.04
C MET A 59 1.59 -2.46 -16.80
N TRP A 60 0.91 -1.34 -16.54
CA TRP A 60 -0.28 -0.93 -17.31
C TRP A 60 0.04 -0.61 -18.77
N VAL A 61 1.05 0.24 -19.01
CA VAL A 61 1.41 0.71 -20.36
C VAL A 61 1.89 -0.44 -21.26
N PHE A 62 2.68 -1.36 -20.72
CA PHE A 62 3.17 -2.53 -21.45
C PHE A 62 2.18 -3.69 -21.46
N GLY A 63 1.00 -3.55 -20.84
CA GLY A 63 -0.01 -4.60 -20.78
C GLY A 63 0.51 -5.90 -20.19
N LEU A 64 1.45 -5.82 -19.24
CA LEU A 64 2.02 -7.01 -18.61
C LEU A 64 0.88 -7.76 -17.91
N ASN A 65 0.73 -9.05 -18.14
CA ASN A 65 -0.26 -9.89 -17.50
C ASN A 65 0.37 -11.26 -17.18
N GLY A 66 -0.21 -11.99 -16.22
CA GLY A 66 0.27 -13.30 -15.81
C GLY A 66 0.74 -13.36 -14.35
N PHE A 67 1.21 -14.55 -13.98
CA PHE A 67 1.55 -14.89 -12.61
C PHE A 67 2.57 -13.91 -11.99
N TRP A 68 3.66 -13.61 -12.71
CA TRP A 68 4.71 -12.74 -12.20
C TRP A 68 4.23 -11.31 -11.95
N SER A 69 3.42 -10.75 -12.85
CA SER A 69 2.88 -9.40 -12.67
C SER A 69 1.92 -9.35 -11.48
N SER A 70 1.09 -10.38 -11.31
CA SER A 70 0.21 -10.50 -10.15
C SER A 70 0.98 -10.63 -8.83
N ALA A 71 2.09 -11.38 -8.82
CA ALA A 71 2.95 -11.55 -7.66
C ALA A 71 3.66 -10.24 -7.27
N VAL A 72 4.14 -9.48 -8.26
CA VAL A 72 4.72 -8.15 -8.05
C VAL A 72 3.68 -7.20 -7.44
N VAL A 73 2.47 -7.15 -7.98
CA VAL A 73 1.43 -6.25 -7.45
C VAL A 73 0.96 -6.69 -6.06
N ALA A 74 0.81 -8.00 -5.81
CA ALA A 74 0.51 -8.52 -4.49
C ALA A 74 1.60 -8.15 -3.46
N TYR A 75 2.88 -8.24 -3.87
CA TYR A 75 4.00 -7.79 -3.04
C TYR A 75 3.92 -6.28 -2.76
N LEU A 76 3.65 -5.46 -3.78
CA LEU A 76 3.50 -4.01 -3.63
C LEU A 76 2.37 -3.64 -2.68
N ILE A 77 1.21 -4.32 -2.74
CA ILE A 77 0.09 -4.16 -1.81
C ILE A 77 0.54 -4.52 -0.39
N ALA A 78 1.08 -5.72 -0.19
CA ALA A 78 1.50 -6.21 1.11
C ALA A 78 2.54 -5.28 1.76
N GLN A 79 3.52 -4.83 0.98
CA GLN A 79 4.53 -3.90 1.45
C GLN A 79 3.97 -2.52 1.74
N ASN A 80 3.02 -2.02 0.93
CA ASN A 80 2.36 -0.76 1.20
C ASN A 80 1.64 -0.83 2.56
N VAL A 81 0.83 -1.85 2.79
CA VAL A 81 0.13 -2.05 4.07
C VAL A 81 1.11 -2.20 5.23
N PHE A 82 2.13 -3.05 5.09
CA PHE A 82 3.12 -3.28 6.13
C PHE A 82 3.91 -2.02 6.50
N THR A 83 4.39 -1.28 5.51
CA THR A 83 5.17 -0.04 5.74
C THR A 83 4.34 0.98 6.51
N TYR A 84 3.06 1.13 6.18
CA TYR A 84 2.18 2.04 6.91
C TYR A 84 1.90 1.56 8.32
N PHE A 85 1.59 0.27 8.50
CA PHE A 85 1.39 -0.30 9.83
C PHE A 85 2.63 -0.12 10.73
N ASP A 86 3.81 -0.50 10.25
CA ASP A 86 5.05 -0.42 11.02
C ASP A 86 5.41 1.03 11.39
N HIS A 87 5.36 1.96 10.42
CA HIS A 87 5.77 3.34 10.65
C HIS A 87 4.75 4.19 11.41
N HIS A 88 3.46 3.84 11.39
CA HIS A 88 2.43 4.68 12.00
C HIS A 88 1.87 4.09 13.29
N VAL A 89 1.75 2.77 13.38
CA VAL A 89 1.19 2.10 14.57
C VAL A 89 2.30 1.61 15.47
N TRP A 90 3.32 0.96 14.90
CA TRP A 90 4.29 0.21 15.69
C TRP A 90 5.50 1.02 16.16
N SER A 91 6.07 1.91 15.33
CA SER A 91 7.34 2.58 15.62
C SER A 91 7.23 3.98 16.25
N VAL A 92 6.02 4.59 16.30
CA VAL A 92 5.87 5.97 16.76
C VAL A 92 5.82 6.06 18.29
N ARG A 93 6.90 6.56 18.90
CA ARG A 93 6.93 7.13 20.25
C ARG A 93 7.49 8.55 20.17
N GLY A 94 6.66 9.57 20.39
CA GLY A 94 7.10 10.98 20.44
C GLY A 94 6.00 11.98 20.08
N ASN A 95 6.09 13.19 20.64
CA ASN A 95 5.21 14.31 20.27
C ASN A 95 5.46 14.70 18.82
N LEU A 96 4.38 14.82 18.05
CA LEU A 96 4.42 15.19 16.64
C LEU A 96 4.08 16.67 16.51
N ASP A 97 4.95 17.38 15.80
CA ASP A 97 4.66 18.71 15.31
C ASP A 97 3.50 18.67 14.29
N GLU A 98 2.75 19.77 14.15
CA GLU A 98 1.57 19.84 13.28
C GLU A 98 1.91 19.53 11.82
N ASP A 99 3.06 20.01 11.35
CA ASP A 99 3.50 19.77 9.98
C ASP A 99 3.84 18.30 9.73
N ARG A 100 4.34 17.59 10.76
CA ARG A 100 4.54 16.14 10.69
C ARG A 100 3.22 15.38 10.63
N ILE A 101 2.15 15.89 11.26
CA ILE A 101 0.81 15.30 11.18
C ILE A 101 0.25 15.47 9.76
N LYS A 102 0.34 16.67 9.18
CA LYS A 102 -0.12 16.95 7.80
C LYS A 102 0.60 16.06 6.79
N MET A 103 1.93 15.95 6.87
CA MET A 103 2.70 15.08 5.97
C MET A 103 2.30 13.60 6.09
N ARG A 104 2.09 13.10 7.31
CA ARG A 104 1.62 11.72 7.53
C ARG A 104 0.24 11.48 6.93
N PHE A 105 -0.68 12.44 7.06
CA PHE A 105 -1.99 12.34 6.45
C PHE A 105 -1.91 12.24 4.92
N VAL A 106 -1.10 13.09 4.27
CA VAL A 106 -0.87 13.04 2.83
C VAL A 106 -0.27 11.70 2.40
N MET A 107 0.72 11.20 3.16
CA MET A 107 1.31 9.89 2.94
C MET A 107 0.25 8.78 2.99
N VAL A 108 -0.58 8.76 4.03
CA VAL A 108 -1.65 7.74 4.13
C VAL A 108 -2.64 7.83 2.97
N LEU A 109 -3.07 9.03 2.58
CA LEU A 109 -3.92 9.20 1.39
C LEU A 109 -3.25 8.65 0.13
N GLN A 110 -1.96 8.95 -0.08
CA GLN A 110 -1.19 8.41 -1.20
C GLN A 110 -1.12 6.87 -1.15
N ALA A 111 -1.03 6.29 0.05
CA ALA A 111 -1.04 4.84 0.25
C ALA A 111 -2.36 4.21 -0.18
N VAL A 112 -3.49 4.82 0.22
CA VAL A 112 -4.83 4.37 -0.14
C VAL A 112 -5.03 4.46 -1.64
N VAL A 113 -4.69 5.59 -2.25
CA VAL A 113 -4.78 5.78 -3.70
C VAL A 113 -3.92 4.75 -4.43
N PHE A 114 -2.66 4.54 -4.02
CA PHE A 114 -1.80 3.52 -4.61
C PHE A 114 -2.42 2.11 -4.51
N ASN A 115 -3.03 1.79 -3.38
CA ASN A 115 -3.72 0.50 -3.19
C ASN A 115 -4.91 0.34 -4.14
N VAL A 116 -5.72 1.39 -4.32
CA VAL A 116 -6.83 1.42 -5.28
C VAL A 116 -6.33 1.12 -6.70
N VAL A 117 -5.22 1.73 -7.13
CA VAL A 117 -4.64 1.49 -8.46
C VAL A 117 -4.10 0.06 -8.59
N CYS A 118 -3.48 -0.50 -7.54
CA CYS A 118 -3.02 -1.89 -7.54
C CYS A 118 -4.17 -2.87 -7.72
N PHE A 119 -5.26 -2.72 -6.96
CA PHE A 119 -6.42 -3.59 -7.10
C PHE A 119 -7.12 -3.40 -8.45
N SER A 120 -7.22 -2.17 -8.94
CA SER A 120 -7.71 -1.88 -10.29
C SER A 120 -6.94 -2.66 -11.36
N TYR A 121 -5.61 -2.68 -11.26
CA TYR A 121 -4.75 -3.46 -12.17
C TYR A 121 -5.05 -4.96 -12.10
N LEU A 122 -5.22 -5.52 -10.89
CA LEU A 122 -5.54 -6.93 -10.70
C LEU A 122 -6.92 -7.28 -11.29
N PHE A 123 -7.93 -6.44 -11.09
CA PHE A 123 -9.27 -6.63 -11.67
C PHE A 123 -9.28 -6.54 -13.20
N ALA A 124 -8.52 -5.59 -13.76
CA ALA A 124 -8.49 -5.36 -15.19
C ALA A 124 -7.75 -6.46 -15.96
N ASN A 125 -6.63 -6.94 -15.42
CA ASN A 125 -5.72 -7.82 -16.15
C ASN A 125 -5.81 -9.28 -15.70
N GLN A 126 -5.47 -9.55 -14.44
CA GLN A 126 -5.25 -10.92 -13.99
C GLN A 126 -6.54 -11.66 -13.66
N PHE A 127 -7.47 -10.97 -12.99
CA PHE A 127 -8.71 -11.56 -12.48
C PHE A 127 -9.90 -11.15 -13.33
N ASN A 128 -9.69 -10.74 -14.58
CA ASN A 128 -10.77 -10.15 -15.35
C ASN A 128 -11.96 -11.10 -15.57
N GLY A 129 -11.65 -12.38 -15.82
CA GLY A 129 -12.65 -13.44 -15.96
C GLY A 129 -13.31 -13.89 -14.65
N ASP A 130 -12.80 -13.45 -13.51
CA ASP A 130 -13.38 -13.74 -12.18
C ASP A 130 -14.50 -12.77 -11.79
N PHE A 131 -14.80 -11.79 -12.66
CA PHE A 131 -15.84 -10.80 -12.46
C PHE A 131 -16.78 -10.74 -13.67
N ASN A 132 -18.07 -10.61 -13.37
CA ASN A 132 -19.06 -10.23 -14.35
C ASN A 132 -19.18 -8.71 -14.38
N TRP A 133 -18.73 -8.11 -15.48
CA TRP A 133 -18.74 -6.66 -15.70
C TRP A 133 -20.06 -6.14 -16.31
N GLY A 134 -21.04 -7.02 -16.55
CA GLY A 134 -22.35 -6.64 -17.10
C GLY A 134 -22.24 -5.96 -18.45
N SER A 135 -22.82 -4.75 -18.57
CA SER A 135 -22.75 -3.92 -19.78
C SER A 135 -21.43 -3.13 -19.91
N PHE A 136 -20.58 -3.18 -18.91
CA PHE A 136 -19.30 -2.47 -18.89
C PHE A 136 -18.19 -3.37 -19.43
N SER A 137 -17.26 -2.78 -20.18
CA SER A 137 -16.06 -3.49 -20.62
C SER A 137 -14.89 -3.14 -19.71
N SER A 138 -14.22 -4.16 -19.18
CA SER A 138 -12.96 -4.02 -18.44
C SER A 138 -11.79 -3.52 -19.28
N SER A 139 -11.92 -3.51 -20.61
CA SER A 139 -10.88 -3.01 -21.52
C SER A 139 -10.57 -1.52 -21.34
N ASN A 140 -11.51 -0.75 -20.80
CA ASN A 140 -11.25 0.63 -20.41
C ASN A 140 -10.71 0.66 -18.97
N PRO A 141 -9.46 1.10 -18.73
CA PRO A 141 -8.84 1.09 -17.39
C PRO A 141 -9.59 1.95 -16.35
N LEU A 142 -10.42 2.90 -16.81
CA LEU A 142 -11.23 3.74 -15.92
C LEU A 142 -12.36 2.94 -15.23
N ILE A 143 -12.85 1.85 -15.86
CA ILE A 143 -13.93 1.04 -15.29
C ILE A 143 -13.40 0.23 -14.08
N PRO A 144 -12.33 -0.58 -14.19
CA PRO A 144 -11.72 -1.24 -13.04
C PRO A 144 -11.22 -0.27 -11.97
N LEU A 145 -10.77 0.93 -12.36
CA LEU A 145 -10.33 1.96 -11.43
C LEU A 145 -11.49 2.51 -10.59
N SER A 146 -12.59 2.89 -11.25
CA SER A 146 -13.80 3.37 -10.56
C SER A 146 -14.42 2.27 -9.70
N PHE A 147 -14.46 1.02 -10.17
CA PHE A 147 -14.88 -0.13 -9.38
C PHE A 147 -14.05 -0.28 -8.10
N SER A 148 -12.73 -0.30 -8.23
CA SER A 148 -11.80 -0.38 -7.09
C SER A 148 -11.97 0.80 -6.13
N PHE A 149 -12.13 2.01 -6.65
CA PHE A 149 -12.34 3.20 -5.83
C PHE A 149 -13.64 3.12 -5.02
N MET A 150 -14.75 2.75 -5.67
CA MET A 150 -16.03 2.57 -4.99
C MET A 150 -15.96 1.45 -3.95
N ASN A 151 -15.37 0.30 -4.30
CA ASN A 151 -15.24 -0.83 -3.37
C ASN A 151 -14.43 -0.47 -2.12
N THR A 152 -13.41 0.40 -2.26
CA THR A 152 -12.63 0.93 -1.13
C THR A 152 -13.51 1.79 -0.21
N LEU A 153 -14.40 2.62 -0.75
CA LEU A 153 -15.21 3.54 0.05
C LEU A 153 -16.46 2.91 0.65
N SER A 154 -17.18 2.10 -0.13
CA SER A 154 -18.51 1.57 0.24
C SER A 154 -18.54 0.07 0.53
N GLY A 155 -17.44 -0.66 0.34
CA GLY A 155 -17.39 -2.11 0.56
C GLY A 155 -18.19 -2.93 -0.46
N GLY A 156 -18.60 -2.31 -1.58
CA GLY A 156 -19.31 -2.97 -2.66
C GLY A 156 -19.70 -1.98 -3.74
N SER A 157 -19.68 -2.45 -4.99
CA SER A 157 -20.09 -1.68 -6.18
C SER A 157 -20.96 -2.57 -7.08
N SER A 158 -21.97 -1.97 -7.72
CA SER A 158 -22.81 -2.65 -8.70
C SER A 158 -22.18 -2.77 -10.08
N VAL A 159 -20.99 -2.17 -10.28
CA VAL A 159 -20.29 -2.15 -11.58
C VAL A 159 -19.81 -3.54 -11.98
N ALA A 160 -19.35 -4.35 -11.02
CA ALA A 160 -18.91 -5.71 -11.28
C ALA A 160 -19.23 -6.62 -10.09
N THR A 161 -19.63 -7.85 -10.37
CA THR A 161 -19.90 -8.87 -9.35
C THR A 161 -18.92 -10.03 -9.49
N PRO A 162 -18.35 -10.56 -8.38
CA PRO A 162 -17.45 -11.69 -8.45
C PRO A 162 -18.24 -12.95 -8.85
N THR A 163 -17.72 -13.71 -9.80
CA THR A 163 -18.31 -14.98 -10.26
C THR A 163 -17.60 -16.20 -9.70
N THR A 164 -16.35 -16.03 -9.22
CA THR A 164 -15.51 -17.10 -8.68
C THR A 164 -15.09 -16.82 -7.24
N ALA A 165 -14.62 -17.86 -6.55
CA ALA A 165 -14.05 -17.74 -5.21
C ALA A 165 -12.81 -16.82 -5.20
N ALA A 166 -12.01 -16.83 -6.27
CA ALA A 166 -10.84 -15.95 -6.39
C ALA A 166 -11.24 -14.47 -6.43
N GLY A 167 -12.29 -14.12 -7.20
CA GLY A 167 -12.84 -12.77 -7.23
C GLY A 167 -13.37 -12.31 -5.87
N VAL A 168 -14.07 -13.19 -5.13
CA VAL A 168 -14.55 -12.90 -3.77
C VAL A 168 -13.38 -12.65 -2.81
N VAL A 169 -12.35 -13.49 -2.85
CA VAL A 169 -11.15 -13.32 -2.00
C VAL A 169 -10.44 -12.01 -2.32
N LEU A 170 -10.33 -11.65 -3.60
CA LEU A 170 -9.68 -10.41 -4.01
C LEU A 170 -10.43 -9.17 -3.51
N LEU A 171 -11.77 -9.16 -3.57
CA LEU A 171 -12.58 -8.11 -2.95
C LEU A 171 -12.41 -8.06 -1.44
N GLY A 172 -12.42 -9.22 -0.79
CA GLY A 172 -12.19 -9.33 0.65
C GLY A 172 -10.83 -8.75 1.07
N LEU A 173 -9.78 -9.03 0.30
CA LEU A 173 -8.44 -8.46 0.53
C LEU A 173 -8.44 -6.94 0.34
N GLN A 174 -9.14 -6.42 -0.65
CA GLN A 174 -9.26 -4.97 -0.83
C GLN A 174 -9.96 -4.30 0.35
N VAL A 175 -11.09 -4.84 0.80
CA VAL A 175 -11.84 -4.31 1.95
C VAL A 175 -10.99 -4.40 3.21
N PHE A 176 -10.32 -5.54 3.43
CA PHE A 176 -9.42 -5.74 4.56
C PHE A 176 -8.27 -4.72 4.58
N THR A 177 -7.57 -4.53 3.46
CA THR A 177 -6.46 -3.57 3.40
C THR A 177 -6.95 -2.13 3.60
N THR A 178 -8.14 -1.80 3.09
CA THR A 178 -8.78 -0.51 3.34
C THR A 178 -9.10 -0.31 4.82
N PHE A 179 -9.65 -1.33 5.48
CA PHE A 179 -9.91 -1.29 6.91
C PHE A 179 -8.64 -1.05 7.74
N VAL A 180 -7.52 -1.66 7.34
CA VAL A 180 -6.21 -1.39 7.98
C VAL A 180 -5.84 0.09 7.82
N PHE A 181 -5.92 0.66 6.62
CA PHE A 181 -5.63 2.08 6.41
C PHE A 181 -6.55 3.00 7.24
N LEU A 182 -7.86 2.74 7.24
CA LEU A 182 -8.82 3.51 8.04
C LEU A 182 -8.51 3.42 9.54
N THR A 183 -8.18 2.23 10.05
CA THR A 183 -7.78 2.04 11.45
C THR A 183 -6.55 2.87 11.80
N VAL A 184 -5.56 2.91 10.91
CA VAL A 184 -4.35 3.73 11.09
C VAL A 184 -4.70 5.22 11.16
N ILE A 185 -5.56 5.71 10.25
CA ILE A 185 -6.01 7.10 10.23
C ILE A 185 -6.75 7.45 11.54
N LEU A 186 -7.72 6.63 11.92
CA LEU A 186 -8.57 6.85 13.09
C LEU A 186 -7.76 6.86 14.38
N THR A 187 -6.84 5.91 14.55
CA THR A 187 -5.98 5.83 15.74
C THR A 187 -5.20 7.12 15.95
N LYS A 188 -4.73 7.77 14.87
CA LYS A 188 -4.00 9.03 14.98
C LYS A 188 -4.89 10.25 15.14
N ALA A 189 -6.09 10.23 14.57
CA ALA A 189 -7.07 11.30 14.76
C ALA A 189 -7.52 11.40 16.23
N THR A 190 -7.84 10.27 16.87
CA THR A 190 -8.35 10.25 18.26
C THR A 190 -7.29 10.55 19.31
N THR A 191 -6.01 10.39 19.00
CA THR A 191 -4.92 10.73 19.95
C THR A 191 -4.83 12.25 20.21
N LYS A 192 -5.49 13.09 19.41
CA LYS A 192 -5.46 14.56 19.53
C LYS A 192 -6.48 15.14 20.53
N GLU A 193 -7.48 14.37 20.98
CA GLU A 193 -8.56 14.87 21.86
C GLU A 193 -8.41 14.43 23.34
N GLY A 194 -7.28 13.80 23.71
CA GLY A 194 -7.08 13.20 25.03
C GLY A 194 -5.90 13.74 25.85
N VAL A 195 -5.45 14.97 25.61
CA VAL A 195 -4.44 15.67 26.43
C VAL A 195 -4.92 17.09 26.72
#